data_AF-A0A0F9P1B4-F1
#
_entry.id   AF-A0A0F9P1B4-F1
#
_cell.length_a   1.000
_cell.length_b   1.000
_cell.length_c   1.000
_cell.angle_alpha   90.00
_cell.angle_beta   90.00
_cell.angle_gamma   90.00
#
_symmetry.space_group_name_H-M   'P 1'
#
loop_
_entity.id
_entity.type
_entity.pdbx_description
1 polymer ?
#
loop_
_entity_poly.entity_id
_entity_poly.type
_entity_poly.pdbx_seq_one_letter_code
_entity_poly.pdbx_strand_id
1 'polypeptide(L)'
;MRIIKPVNKFKTFKYDAAPFFFFIDIFPPVYDNKGKPNLLNLINSITTNPIMPCPMRVDRVFNGEKSILIRPREPISFPISEDKTAIINPLPFLQFGFEKLLFFTEVRSRENFILTLTLDRVLKWWKLTRFQYGKLKTLEEDFSAFSRAYLHTILKAKIFEEDLEKAANNYCEIISEVCRKRLDENLIFTEVDDHEESVQMYKVKEITFYRKFKKTRETQYHPELVDIEVWDLSQNDFSSMDGLKTKLIKYIPLLIYDDLLECMLQNIKRIEDNHEDLLDPSFLLDSKVIITQNSKELNSTNLDKYSWWNSFEGLEFKPIIESISRTHESFALSYNPDNYL
;
A
#
# COMPACT_ATOMS: atom_id res chain seq x y z
N MET A 1 -9.69 -39.85 -4.13
CA MET A 1 -8.62 -38.98 -4.68
C MET A 1 -8.35 -37.87 -3.67
N ARG A 2 -7.29 -37.97 -2.85
CA ARG A 2 -6.93 -36.91 -1.90
C ARG A 2 -6.27 -35.78 -2.68
N ILE A 3 -6.96 -34.66 -2.83
CA ILE A 3 -6.37 -33.42 -3.36
C ILE A 3 -5.38 -32.94 -2.30
N ILE A 4 -4.10 -33.22 -2.51
CA ILE A 4 -3.01 -32.63 -1.71
C ILE A 4 -3.06 -31.12 -2.01
N LYS A 5 -3.46 -30.32 -1.01
CA LYS A 5 -3.34 -28.85 -1.11
C LYS A 5 -1.87 -28.52 -1.39
N PRO A 6 -1.56 -27.54 -2.27
CA PRO A 6 -0.17 -27.22 -2.57
C PRO A 6 0.53 -26.81 -1.27
N VAL A 7 1.63 -27.49 -0.97
CA VAL A 7 2.43 -27.30 0.27
C VAL A 7 3.06 -25.90 0.34
N ASN A 8 3.11 -25.17 -0.78
CA ASN A 8 3.88 -23.93 -0.91
C ASN A 8 2.99 -22.74 -1.33
N LYS A 9 2.10 -22.30 -0.44
CA LYS A 9 1.27 -21.08 -0.61
C LYS A 9 1.11 -20.36 0.72
N PHE A 10 1.01 -19.03 0.67
CA PHE A 10 0.59 -18.27 1.85
C PHE A 10 -0.86 -18.60 2.19
N LYS A 11 -1.18 -18.60 3.48
CA LYS A 11 -2.55 -18.80 3.94
C LYS A 11 -3.37 -17.56 3.58
N THR A 12 -4.41 -17.74 2.78
CA THR A 12 -5.37 -16.70 2.43
C THR A 12 -6.78 -17.09 2.90
N PHE A 13 -7.61 -16.09 3.16
CA PHE A 13 -9.02 -16.31 3.49
C PHE A 13 -9.87 -16.04 2.26
N LYS A 14 -10.72 -17.01 1.88
CA LYS A 14 -11.58 -16.89 0.70
C LYS A 14 -12.54 -15.69 0.77
N TYR A 15 -12.95 -15.33 1.98
CA TYR A 15 -13.89 -14.25 2.24
C TYR A 15 -13.23 -12.90 2.44
N ASP A 16 -11.89 -12.84 2.50
CA ASP A 16 -11.16 -11.59 2.63
C ASP A 16 -10.93 -10.97 1.24
N ALA A 17 -11.39 -9.74 1.08
CA ALA A 17 -11.28 -8.93 -0.11
C ALA A 17 -9.84 -8.43 -0.33
N ALA A 18 -9.01 -8.45 0.71
CA ALA A 18 -7.61 -8.04 0.69
C ALA A 18 -7.40 -6.67 0.03
N PRO A 19 -8.09 -5.61 0.51
CA PRO A 19 -7.86 -4.27 -0.02
C PRO A 19 -6.44 -3.80 0.30
N PHE A 20 -5.86 -3.01 -0.59
CA PHE A 20 -4.57 -2.35 -0.42
C PHE A 20 -4.53 -1.05 -1.22
N PHE A 21 -3.65 -0.15 -0.81
CA PHE A 21 -3.30 1.08 -1.50
C PHE A 21 -1.79 1.29 -1.44
N PHE A 22 -1.30 2.39 -2.01
CA PHE A 22 0.08 2.80 -1.84
C PHE A 22 0.13 4.18 -1.19
N PHE A 23 0.99 4.36 -0.20
CA PHE A 23 1.27 5.68 0.39
C PHE A 23 2.69 6.11 0.04
N ILE A 24 3.02 7.38 0.30
CA ILE A 24 4.37 7.91 0.10
C ILE A 24 5.06 7.95 1.46
N ASP A 25 6.07 7.11 1.66
CA ASP A 25 6.90 7.12 2.86
C ASP A 25 7.98 8.20 2.74
N ILE A 26 8.55 8.59 3.88
CA ILE A 26 9.61 9.60 3.96
C ILE A 26 10.98 8.99 4.26
N PHE A 27 11.03 7.71 4.62
CA PHE A 27 12.28 6.98 4.84
C PHE A 27 12.41 5.78 3.92
N PRO A 28 13.64 5.34 3.61
CA PRO A 28 13.85 4.09 2.92
C PRO A 28 13.32 2.92 3.77
N PRO A 29 12.83 1.86 3.12
CA PRO A 29 12.40 0.66 3.83
C PRO A 29 13.56 0.03 4.62
N VAL A 30 13.37 -0.17 5.92
CA VAL A 30 14.34 -0.86 6.77
C VAL A 30 13.96 -2.33 6.88
N TYR A 31 14.89 -3.20 6.50
CA TYR A 31 14.72 -4.65 6.57
C TYR A 31 15.78 -5.27 7.47
N ASP A 32 15.34 -6.00 8.51
CA ASP A 32 16.26 -6.77 9.34
C ASP A 32 16.69 -8.05 8.62
N ASN A 33 17.95 -8.04 8.20
CA ASN A 33 18.55 -9.10 7.38
C ASN A 33 19.51 -9.99 8.18
N LYS A 34 19.53 -9.86 9.52
CA LYS A 34 20.41 -10.67 10.37
C LYS A 34 20.21 -12.15 10.07
N GLY A 35 21.29 -12.81 9.62
CA GLY A 35 21.31 -14.24 9.32
C GLY A 35 20.72 -14.65 7.97
N LYS A 36 20.46 -13.72 7.02
CA LYS A 36 19.89 -14.03 5.69
C LYS A 36 20.72 -13.45 4.53
N PRO A 37 21.99 -13.86 4.35
CA PRO A 37 22.91 -13.26 3.36
C PRO A 37 22.39 -13.38 1.92
N ASN A 38 21.70 -14.48 1.61
CA ASN A 38 21.05 -14.76 0.33
C ASN A 38 19.84 -13.86 0.00
N LEU A 39 19.31 -13.11 0.97
CA LEU A 39 18.27 -12.10 0.73
C LEU A 39 18.83 -10.67 0.74
N LEU A 40 20.05 -10.47 1.23
CA LEU A 40 20.66 -9.15 1.35
C LEU A 40 20.73 -8.43 0.00
N ASN A 41 21.17 -9.10 -1.06
CA ASN A 41 21.23 -8.49 -2.40
C ASN A 41 19.85 -8.12 -2.93
N LEU A 42 18.85 -8.96 -2.70
CA LEU A 42 17.47 -8.70 -3.12
C LEU A 42 16.90 -7.49 -2.38
N ILE A 43 17.17 -7.41 -1.07
CA ILE A 43 16.69 -6.32 -0.22
C ILE A 43 17.40 -5.01 -0.55
N ASN A 44 18.71 -5.05 -0.76
CA ASN A 44 19.49 -3.89 -1.19
C ASN A 44 19.13 -3.42 -2.61
N SER A 45 18.52 -4.29 -3.43
CA SER A 45 18.04 -3.96 -4.77
C SER A 45 16.64 -3.34 -4.77
N ILE A 46 15.94 -3.33 -3.63
CA ILE A 46 14.67 -2.63 -3.52
C ILE A 46 14.95 -1.15 -3.74
N THR A 47 14.36 -0.60 -4.81
CA THR A 47 14.59 0.79 -5.17
C THR A 47 14.15 1.72 -4.04
N THR A 48 14.96 2.74 -3.78
CA THR A 48 14.70 3.77 -2.75
C THR A 48 13.61 4.76 -3.18
N ASN A 49 12.72 4.36 -4.10
CA ASN A 49 11.51 5.12 -4.37
C ASN A 49 10.70 5.20 -3.05
N PRO A 50 9.87 6.22 -2.80
CA PRO A 50 9.16 6.36 -1.53
C PRO A 50 7.77 5.66 -1.50
N ILE A 51 7.30 5.08 -2.60
CA ILE A 51 5.90 4.61 -2.71
C ILE A 51 5.76 3.22 -2.08
N MET A 52 5.02 3.07 -0.98
CA MET A 52 4.95 1.83 -0.20
C MET A 52 3.55 1.21 -0.22
N PRO A 53 3.41 -0.12 -0.41
CA PRO A 53 2.11 -0.78 -0.33
C PRO A 53 1.62 -0.88 1.11
N CYS A 54 0.35 -0.57 1.35
CA CYS A 54 -0.31 -0.75 2.63
C CYS A 54 -1.71 -1.39 2.46
N PRO A 55 -1.97 -2.56 3.06
CA PRO A 55 -0.99 -3.50 3.58
C PRO A 55 -0.22 -4.15 2.42
N MET A 56 0.91 -4.78 2.71
CA MET A 56 1.78 -5.30 1.64
C MET A 56 1.19 -6.45 0.81
N ARG A 57 0.13 -7.15 1.22
CA ARG A 57 -0.57 -8.23 0.46
C ARG A 57 0.29 -9.21 -0.37
N VAL A 58 1.50 -9.53 0.10
CA VAL A 58 2.43 -10.47 -0.56
C VAL A 58 1.82 -11.86 -0.75
N ASP A 59 0.88 -12.23 0.12
CA ASP A 59 0.14 -13.48 0.09
C ASP A 59 -0.70 -13.63 -1.20
N ARG A 60 -1.37 -12.55 -1.62
CA ARG A 60 -2.23 -12.53 -2.80
C ARG A 60 -1.43 -12.54 -4.09
N VAL A 61 -0.38 -11.71 -4.15
CA VAL A 61 0.53 -11.63 -5.29
C VAL A 61 1.20 -12.99 -5.54
N PHE A 62 1.82 -13.57 -4.50
CA PHE A 62 2.54 -14.85 -4.64
C PHE A 62 1.60 -16.01 -5.03
N ASN A 63 0.37 -16.02 -4.51
CA ASN A 63 -0.60 -17.06 -4.82
C ASN A 63 -1.28 -16.86 -6.19
N GLY A 64 -1.13 -15.69 -6.83
CA GLY A 64 -1.87 -15.33 -8.04
C GLY A 64 -3.37 -15.19 -7.78
N GLU A 65 -3.73 -14.67 -6.61
CA GLU A 65 -5.11 -14.50 -6.12
C GLU A 65 -5.49 -13.03 -6.07
N LYS A 66 -6.71 -12.70 -6.45
CA LYS A 66 -7.18 -11.30 -6.53
C LYS A 66 -7.05 -10.53 -5.21
N SER A 67 -6.85 -9.23 -5.35
CA SER A 67 -6.93 -8.20 -4.30
C SER A 67 -7.88 -7.09 -4.75
N ILE A 68 -8.13 -6.10 -3.88
CA ILE A 68 -8.80 -4.85 -4.26
C ILE A 68 -7.81 -3.70 -4.15
N LEU A 69 -7.53 -3.02 -5.27
CA LEU A 69 -6.81 -1.76 -5.25
C LEU A 69 -7.79 -0.65 -4.84
N ILE A 70 -7.52 0.02 -3.72
CA ILE A 70 -8.29 1.20 -3.29
C ILE A 70 -7.96 2.35 -4.23
N ARG A 71 -8.98 2.99 -4.79
CA ARG A 71 -8.84 4.03 -5.82
C ARG A 71 -9.47 5.33 -5.32
N PRO A 72 -8.75 6.46 -5.36
CA PRO A 72 -9.32 7.78 -5.18
C PRO A 72 -10.50 7.99 -6.12
N ARG A 73 -11.59 8.57 -5.62
CA ARG A 73 -12.76 8.89 -6.44
C ARG A 73 -12.46 10.00 -7.45
N GLU A 74 -11.52 10.87 -7.11
CA GLU A 74 -11.11 12.03 -7.90
C GLU A 74 -9.58 12.02 -8.10
N PRO A 75 -9.06 12.70 -9.14
CA PRO A 75 -7.65 12.95 -9.27
C PRO A 75 -7.05 13.59 -8.01
N ILE A 76 -5.88 13.12 -7.59
CA ILE A 76 -5.20 13.66 -6.42
C ILE A 76 -4.37 14.86 -6.86
N SER A 77 -4.80 16.05 -6.45
CA SER A 77 -4.08 17.30 -6.68
C SER A 77 -4.08 18.21 -5.46
N PHE A 78 -3.09 19.11 -5.38
CA PHE A 78 -2.99 20.12 -4.35
C PHE A 78 -2.37 21.42 -4.89
N PRO A 79 -2.97 22.60 -4.63
CA PRO A 79 -2.37 23.88 -5.01
C PRO A 79 -1.15 24.18 -4.12
N ILE A 80 0.04 24.15 -4.71
CA ILE A 80 1.30 24.39 -3.98
C ILE A 80 1.67 25.88 -3.95
N SER A 81 1.18 26.67 -4.91
CA SER A 81 1.27 28.13 -4.99
C SER A 81 0.03 28.71 -5.67
N GLU A 82 -0.05 30.04 -5.78
CA GLU A 82 -1.10 30.71 -6.55
C GLU A 82 -1.10 30.28 -8.03
N ASP A 83 0.08 30.03 -8.60
CA ASP A 83 0.28 29.73 -10.02
C ASP A 83 0.49 28.23 -10.31
N LYS A 84 0.74 27.37 -9.31
CA LYS A 84 1.05 25.96 -9.53
C LYS A 84 0.20 25.01 -8.69
N THR A 85 -0.21 23.94 -9.35
CA THR A 85 -0.88 22.80 -8.72
C THR A 85 -0.04 21.55 -8.96
N ALA A 86 0.23 20.81 -7.89
CA ALA A 86 0.85 19.50 -7.94
C ALA A 86 -0.23 18.43 -8.12
N ILE A 87 0.05 17.42 -8.95
CA ILE A 87 -0.90 16.34 -9.26
C ILE A 87 -0.13 15.01 -9.22
N ILE A 88 -0.72 13.98 -8.62
CA ILE A 88 -0.19 12.62 -8.70
C ILE A 88 -0.65 11.99 -10.01
N ASN A 89 0.31 11.56 -10.82
CA ASN A 89 0.06 10.76 -12.01
C ASN A 89 -0.12 9.28 -11.63
N PRO A 90 -1.32 8.69 -11.77
CA PRO A 90 -1.61 7.37 -11.24
C PRO A 90 -0.76 6.25 -11.83
N LEU A 91 -0.46 6.31 -13.14
CA LEU A 91 0.24 5.23 -13.83
C LEU A 91 1.67 5.01 -13.32
N PRO A 92 2.57 6.02 -13.33
CA PRO A 92 3.89 5.87 -12.74
C PRO A 92 3.84 5.64 -11.22
N PHE A 93 2.89 6.25 -10.50
CA PHE A 93 2.71 6.02 -9.07
C PHE A 93 2.47 4.53 -8.76
N LEU A 94 1.53 3.91 -9.48
CA LEU A 94 1.24 2.48 -9.35
C LEU A 94 2.40 1.61 -9.83
N GLN A 95 3.09 1.99 -10.91
CA GLN A 95 4.25 1.23 -11.42
C GLN A 95 5.32 1.06 -10.34
N PHE A 96 5.72 2.15 -9.68
CA PHE A 96 6.74 2.10 -8.61
C PHE A 96 6.24 1.40 -7.34
N GLY A 97 4.97 1.61 -6.98
CA GLY A 97 4.36 0.88 -5.88
C GLY A 97 4.35 -0.63 -6.12
N PHE A 98 3.96 -1.06 -7.34
CA PHE A 98 3.97 -2.46 -7.72
C PHE A 98 5.38 -3.04 -7.76
N GLU A 99 6.36 -2.31 -8.26
CA GLU A 99 7.75 -2.74 -8.23
C GLU A 99 8.16 -3.18 -6.81
N LYS A 100 7.98 -2.31 -5.82
CA LYS A 100 8.26 -2.63 -4.42
C LYS A 100 7.46 -3.81 -3.90
N LEU A 101 6.16 -3.84 -4.19
CA LEU A 101 5.30 -4.96 -3.80
C LEU A 101 5.84 -6.30 -4.33
N LEU A 102 6.30 -6.35 -5.58
CA LEU A 102 6.85 -7.55 -6.18
C LEU A 102 8.19 -7.95 -5.56
N PHE A 103 9.09 -7.00 -5.29
CA PHE A 103 10.33 -7.28 -4.56
C PHE A 103 10.04 -7.85 -3.16
N PHE A 104 9.12 -7.24 -2.41
CA PHE A 104 8.74 -7.75 -1.10
C PHE A 104 8.09 -9.12 -1.16
N THR A 105 7.29 -9.37 -2.20
CA THR A 105 6.72 -10.68 -2.44
C THR A 105 7.81 -11.72 -2.68
N GLU A 106 8.85 -11.41 -3.48
CA GLU A 106 9.99 -12.29 -3.67
C GLU A 106 10.70 -12.58 -2.35
N VAL A 107 11.10 -11.53 -1.61
CA VAL A 107 11.77 -11.67 -0.30
C VAL A 107 10.99 -12.62 0.61
N ARG A 108 9.69 -12.36 0.81
CA ARG A 108 8.83 -13.16 1.69
C ARG A 108 8.64 -14.59 1.19
N SER A 109 8.54 -14.78 -0.13
CA SER A 109 8.37 -16.12 -0.70
C SER A 109 9.62 -16.98 -0.53
N ARG A 110 10.81 -16.38 -0.62
CA ARG A 110 12.09 -17.05 -0.38
C ARG A 110 12.26 -17.39 1.09
N GLU A 111 11.88 -16.49 1.99
CA GLU A 111 11.88 -16.75 3.45
C GLU A 111 11.01 -17.94 3.84
N ASN A 112 9.81 -18.07 3.27
CA ASN A 112 8.82 -19.04 3.73
C ASN A 112 8.84 -20.35 2.95
N PHE A 113 9.19 -20.32 1.66
CA PHE A 113 9.03 -21.46 0.76
C PHE A 113 10.27 -21.79 -0.08
N ILE A 114 11.30 -20.94 -0.08
CA ILE A 114 12.48 -21.07 -0.98
C ILE A 114 12.04 -21.11 -2.45
N LEU A 115 10.92 -20.46 -2.76
CA LEU A 115 10.39 -20.32 -4.12
C LEU A 115 10.57 -18.90 -4.62
N THR A 116 10.58 -18.76 -5.94
CA THR A 116 10.66 -17.47 -6.64
C THR A 116 9.32 -17.14 -7.28
N LEU A 117 8.98 -15.85 -7.27
CA LEU A 117 7.83 -15.26 -7.92
C LEU A 117 7.99 -15.32 -9.44
N THR A 118 6.99 -15.86 -10.12
CA THR A 118 7.01 -15.97 -11.58
C THR A 118 6.14 -14.88 -12.22
N LEU A 119 6.51 -14.47 -13.44
CA LEU A 119 5.73 -13.52 -14.23
C LEU A 119 4.27 -13.99 -14.41
N ASP A 120 4.05 -15.28 -14.65
CA ASP A 120 2.69 -15.85 -14.80
C ASP A 120 1.80 -15.61 -13.57
N ARG A 121 2.37 -15.73 -12.36
CA ARG A 121 1.62 -15.48 -11.12
C ARG A 121 1.25 -14.01 -10.98
N VAL A 122 2.19 -13.11 -11.30
CA VAL A 122 1.96 -11.66 -11.28
C VAL A 122 0.92 -11.25 -12.31
N LEU A 123 1.04 -11.72 -13.55
CA LEU A 123 0.07 -11.42 -14.61
C LEU A 123 -1.32 -11.97 -14.27
N LYS A 124 -1.39 -13.17 -13.70
CA LYS A 124 -2.65 -13.74 -13.23
C LYS A 124 -3.26 -12.90 -12.11
N TRP A 125 -2.48 -12.52 -11.10
CA TRP A 125 -2.95 -11.64 -10.03
C TRP A 125 -3.46 -10.31 -10.59
N TRP A 126 -2.68 -9.64 -11.42
CA TRP A 126 -3.05 -8.33 -11.96
C TRP A 126 -4.31 -8.40 -12.82
N LYS A 127 -4.42 -9.41 -13.70
CA LYS A 127 -5.62 -9.63 -14.52
C LYS A 127 -6.88 -9.78 -13.67
N LEU A 128 -6.77 -10.44 -12.51
CA LEU A 128 -7.88 -10.63 -11.59
C LEU A 128 -8.14 -9.41 -10.68
N THR A 129 -7.15 -8.57 -10.43
CA THR A 129 -7.23 -7.41 -9.53
C THR A 129 -7.65 -6.13 -10.26
N ARG A 130 -7.15 -5.88 -11.48
CA ARG A 130 -7.28 -4.59 -12.17
C ARG A 130 -8.71 -4.14 -12.46
N PHE A 131 -9.65 -5.08 -12.52
CA PHE A 131 -11.08 -4.82 -12.74
C PHE A 131 -11.94 -4.99 -11.49
N GLN A 132 -11.35 -5.32 -10.34
CA GLN A 132 -12.11 -5.39 -9.10
C GLN A 132 -12.17 -3.99 -8.51
N TYR A 133 -13.38 -3.55 -8.21
CA TYR A 133 -13.64 -2.34 -7.47
C TYR A 133 -14.41 -2.71 -6.21
N GLY A 134 -13.88 -2.36 -5.04
CA GLY A 134 -14.61 -2.48 -3.78
C GLY A 134 -15.08 -1.10 -3.35
N LYS A 135 -16.37 -0.95 -3.04
CA LYS A 135 -16.91 0.31 -2.50
C LYS A 135 -16.33 0.54 -1.10
N LEU A 136 -15.29 1.35 -1.00
CA LEU A 136 -14.52 1.57 0.22
C LEU A 136 -14.44 3.07 0.56
N LYS A 137 -15.59 3.76 0.56
CA LYS A 137 -15.73 5.22 0.64
C LYS A 137 -14.74 5.88 1.62
N THR A 138 -14.74 5.45 2.89
CA THR A 138 -13.83 6.01 3.91
C THR A 138 -12.36 5.85 3.55
N LEU A 139 -11.95 4.67 3.06
CA LEU A 139 -10.55 4.44 2.68
C LEU A 139 -10.16 5.18 1.40
N GLU A 140 -11.09 5.37 0.46
CA GLU A 140 -10.86 6.15 -0.76
C GLU A 140 -10.63 7.63 -0.43
N GLU A 141 -11.42 8.17 0.49
CA GLU A 141 -11.29 9.53 1.03
C GLU A 141 -9.99 9.69 1.83
N ASP A 142 -9.71 8.78 2.76
CA ASP A 142 -8.51 8.81 3.60
C ASP A 142 -7.23 8.65 2.76
N PHE A 143 -7.22 7.74 1.76
CA PHE A 143 -6.10 7.61 0.84
C PHE A 143 -5.85 8.91 0.05
N SER A 144 -6.91 9.55 -0.43
CA SER A 144 -6.80 10.85 -1.09
C SER A 144 -6.22 11.91 -0.14
N ALA A 145 -6.64 11.91 1.13
CA ALA A 145 -6.14 12.82 2.15
C ALA A 145 -4.65 12.60 2.47
N PHE A 146 -4.21 11.34 2.66
CA PHE A 146 -2.81 11.01 2.93
C PHE A 146 -1.89 11.49 1.79
N SER A 147 -2.32 11.25 0.56
CA SER A 147 -1.55 11.68 -0.61
C SER A 147 -1.51 13.20 -0.75
N ARG A 148 -2.63 13.90 -0.50
CA ARG A 148 -2.67 15.37 -0.46
C ARG A 148 -1.82 15.94 0.66
N ALA A 149 -1.77 15.28 1.82
CA ALA A 149 -0.91 15.69 2.93
C ALA A 149 0.57 15.71 2.50
N TYR A 150 1.04 14.69 1.76
CA TYR A 150 2.39 14.67 1.21
C TYR A 150 2.65 15.84 0.25
N LEU A 151 1.71 16.11 -0.67
CA LEU A 151 1.83 17.24 -1.61
C LEU A 151 1.88 18.59 -0.88
N HIS A 152 1.07 18.76 0.16
CA HIS A 152 0.95 19.99 0.94
C HIS A 152 2.17 20.25 1.84
N THR A 153 2.81 19.20 2.34
CA THR A 153 3.91 19.30 3.32
C THR A 153 5.27 19.10 2.65
N ILE A 154 5.65 17.85 2.41
CA ILE A 154 6.96 17.44 1.90
C ILE A 154 7.26 18.07 0.55
N LEU A 155 6.37 17.90 -0.43
CA LEU A 155 6.62 18.40 -1.78
C LEU A 155 6.70 19.92 -1.80
N LYS A 156 5.80 20.59 -1.08
CA LYS A 156 5.80 22.05 -0.97
C LYS A 156 7.12 22.54 -0.36
N ALA A 157 7.55 21.96 0.75
CA ALA A 157 8.82 22.29 1.38
C ALA A 157 10.01 22.09 0.43
N LYS A 158 10.01 20.99 -0.34
CA LYS A 158 11.04 20.74 -1.36
C LYS A 158 11.08 21.83 -2.44
N ILE A 159 9.92 22.26 -2.94
CA ILE A 159 9.82 23.25 -4.03
C ILE A 159 10.24 24.65 -3.57
N PHE A 160 9.97 25.00 -2.32
CA PHE A 160 10.29 26.31 -1.75
C PHE A 160 11.58 26.33 -0.91
N GLU A 161 12.35 25.23 -0.94
CA GLU A 161 13.59 25.08 -0.18
C GLU A 161 13.39 25.36 1.33
N GLU A 162 12.25 24.92 1.87
CA GLU A 162 11.93 24.99 3.29
C GLU A 162 12.52 23.79 4.05
N ASP A 163 12.41 23.82 5.38
CA ASP A 163 12.87 22.76 6.27
C ASP A 163 12.12 21.43 6.01
N LEU A 164 12.80 20.50 5.33
CA LEU A 164 12.26 19.18 4.98
C LEU A 164 12.03 18.30 6.20
N GLU A 165 12.83 18.43 7.25
CA GLU A 165 12.68 17.63 8.46
C GLU A 165 11.41 18.03 9.21
N LYS A 166 11.20 19.34 9.37
CA LYS A 166 9.95 19.87 9.92
C LYS A 166 8.74 19.49 9.06
N ALA A 167 8.87 19.57 7.73
CA ALA A 167 7.80 19.17 6.82
C ALA A 167 7.48 17.67 6.95
N ALA A 168 8.50 16.84 7.15
CA ALA A 168 8.37 15.40 7.35
C ALA A 168 7.68 15.05 8.67
N ASN A 169 8.04 15.75 9.75
CA ASN A 169 7.34 15.60 11.01
C ASN A 169 5.85 15.98 10.87
N ASN A 170 5.55 17.14 10.26
CA ASN A 170 4.18 17.58 10.02
C ASN A 170 3.38 16.58 9.17
N TYR A 171 4.00 16.00 8.14
CA TYR A 171 3.38 14.96 7.31
C TYR A 171 2.97 13.75 8.13
N CYS A 172 3.89 13.21 8.93
CA CYS A 172 3.64 12.06 9.78
C CYS A 172 2.59 12.37 10.86
N GLU A 173 2.63 13.55 11.46
CA GLU A 173 1.63 13.99 12.43
C GLU A 173 0.22 14.00 11.83
N ILE A 174 0.04 14.60 10.65
CA ILE A 174 -1.27 14.65 9.96
C ILE A 174 -1.83 13.24 9.71
N ILE A 175 -1.02 12.32 9.16
CA ILE A 175 -1.48 10.95 8.91
C ILE A 175 -1.77 10.23 10.22
N SER A 176 -0.90 10.39 11.23
CA SER A 176 -1.08 9.75 12.53
C SER A 176 -2.35 10.22 13.23
N GLU A 177 -2.72 11.50 13.12
CA GLU A 177 -3.93 12.06 13.70
C GLU A 177 -5.18 11.48 13.04
N VAL A 178 -5.19 11.39 11.71
CA VAL A 178 -6.30 10.75 10.97
C VAL A 178 -6.44 9.28 11.40
N CYS A 179 -5.34 8.53 11.46
CA CYS A 179 -5.37 7.12 11.86
C CYS A 179 -5.84 6.97 13.31
N ARG A 180 -5.30 7.75 14.25
CA ARG A 180 -5.74 7.76 15.66
C ARG A 180 -7.22 8.06 15.79
N LYS A 181 -7.71 9.10 15.09
CA LYS A 181 -9.12 9.45 15.09
C LYS A 181 -9.99 8.28 14.63
N ARG A 182 -9.63 7.62 13.52
CA ARG A 182 -10.37 6.44 13.02
C ARG A 182 -10.37 5.32 14.05
N LEU A 183 -9.22 5.02 14.63
CA LEU A 183 -9.08 3.98 15.65
C LEU A 183 -9.89 4.30 16.92
N ASP A 184 -9.80 5.52 17.44
CA ASP A 184 -10.49 5.97 18.65
C ASP A 184 -12.02 6.01 18.47
N GLU A 185 -12.49 6.47 17.30
CA GLU A 185 -13.91 6.42 16.93
C GLU A 185 -14.39 4.97 16.74
N ASN A 186 -13.49 4.05 16.36
CA ASN A 186 -13.77 2.65 16.07
C ASN A 186 -14.95 2.47 15.09
N LEU A 187 -15.02 3.33 14.08
CA LEU A 187 -16.09 3.33 13.09
C LEU A 187 -15.52 3.49 11.69
N ILE A 188 -16.13 2.79 10.73
CA ILE A 188 -15.88 2.95 9.31
C ILE A 188 -17.20 2.97 8.54
N PHE A 189 -17.29 3.79 7.49
CA PHE A 189 -18.47 3.82 6.65
C PHE A 189 -18.37 2.78 5.54
N THR A 190 -19.43 2.00 5.39
CA THR A 190 -19.61 1.02 4.33
C THR A 190 -20.80 1.37 3.49
N GLU A 191 -20.70 1.12 2.19
CA GLU A 191 -21.78 1.31 1.22
C GLU A 191 -22.11 -0.07 0.63
N VAL A 192 -23.30 -0.58 0.94
CA VAL A 192 -23.79 -1.90 0.49
C VAL A 192 -25.21 -1.74 -0.02
N ASP A 193 -25.47 -2.15 -1.26
CA ASP A 193 -26.80 -2.05 -1.90
C ASP A 193 -27.36 -0.60 -1.83
N ASP A 194 -26.48 0.38 -2.04
CA ASP A 194 -26.73 1.83 -1.94
C ASP A 194 -27.21 2.31 -0.57
N HIS A 195 -27.04 1.49 0.46
CA HIS A 195 -27.22 1.85 1.86
C HIS A 195 -25.88 2.14 2.52
N GLU A 196 -25.76 3.33 3.10
CA GLU A 196 -24.61 3.71 3.90
C GLU A 196 -24.83 3.34 5.37
N GLU A 197 -23.91 2.59 5.95
CA GLU A 197 -23.91 2.25 7.37
C GLU A 197 -22.53 2.49 7.99
N SER A 198 -22.53 2.88 9.27
CA SER A 198 -21.31 2.97 10.07
C SER A 198 -21.15 1.70 10.90
N VAL A 199 -20.04 1.00 10.71
CA VAL A 199 -19.77 -0.28 11.35
C VAL A 199 -18.50 -0.23 12.18
N GLN A 200 -18.43 -1.07 13.21
CA GLN A 200 -17.26 -1.13 14.09
C GLN A 200 -16.07 -1.81 13.42
N MET A 201 -14.87 -1.25 13.61
CA MET A 201 -13.63 -1.84 13.11
C MET A 201 -13.08 -2.95 14.02
N TYR A 202 -13.39 -2.89 15.32
CA TYR A 202 -13.01 -3.89 16.31
C TYR A 202 -13.99 -3.96 17.49
N LYS A 203 -13.98 -5.10 18.20
CA LYS A 203 -14.67 -5.28 19.47
C LYS A 203 -13.70 -5.22 20.63
N VAL A 204 -14.12 -4.55 21.71
CA VAL A 204 -13.40 -4.52 22.97
C VAL A 204 -13.93 -5.64 23.86
N LYS A 205 -13.04 -6.52 24.36
CA LYS A 205 -13.40 -7.59 25.31
C LYS A 205 -12.51 -7.50 26.54
N GLU A 206 -13.12 -7.46 27.73
CA GLU A 206 -12.40 -7.68 28.98
C GLU A 206 -12.21 -9.18 29.20
N ILE A 207 -10.95 -9.63 29.18
CA ILE A 207 -10.62 -11.03 29.45
C ILE A 207 -9.94 -11.12 30.82
N THR A 208 -10.41 -12.08 31.62
CA THR A 208 -9.75 -12.42 32.87
C THR A 208 -8.84 -13.62 32.69
N PHE A 209 -7.58 -13.49 33.09
CA PHE A 209 -6.60 -14.58 33.08
C PHE A 209 -5.90 -14.64 34.44
N TYR A 210 -5.26 -15.77 34.73
CA TYR A 210 -4.49 -15.97 35.95
C TYR A 210 -2.99 -15.89 35.63
N ARG A 211 -2.30 -14.85 36.12
CA ARG A 211 -0.82 -14.77 36.08
C ARG A 211 -0.27 -15.00 37.48
N LYS A 212 0.61 -16.00 37.65
CA LYS A 212 1.24 -16.34 38.94
C LYS A 212 0.21 -16.46 40.08
N PHE A 213 -0.87 -17.21 39.84
CA PHE A 213 -2.00 -17.40 40.78
C PHE A 213 -2.78 -16.12 41.18
N LYS A 214 -2.51 -14.97 40.53
CA LYS A 214 -3.30 -13.74 40.68
C LYS A 214 -4.24 -13.56 39.49
N LYS A 215 -5.50 -13.25 39.78
CA LYS A 215 -6.52 -12.92 38.78
C LYS A 215 -6.27 -11.50 38.25
N THR A 216 -6.00 -11.39 36.96
CA THR A 216 -5.74 -10.11 36.27
C THR A 216 -6.75 -9.95 35.14
N ARG A 217 -7.26 -8.73 34.94
CA ARG A 217 -8.14 -8.37 33.83
C ARG A 217 -7.31 -7.58 32.82
N GLU A 218 -7.39 -7.95 31.54
CA GLU A 218 -6.82 -7.20 30.43
C GLU A 218 -7.91 -6.95 29.40
N THR A 219 -7.91 -5.74 28.87
CA THR A 219 -8.72 -5.35 27.73
C THR A 219 -8.05 -5.85 26.46
N GLN A 220 -8.76 -6.59 25.64
CA GLN A 220 -8.30 -7.05 24.34
C GLN A 220 -9.16 -6.46 23.22
N TYR A 221 -8.49 -6.04 22.16
CA TYR A 221 -9.10 -5.53 20.93
C TYR A 221 -9.13 -6.64 19.89
N HIS A 222 -10.31 -6.95 19.36
CA HIS A 222 -10.49 -8.00 18.36
C HIS A 222 -10.95 -7.37 17.04
N PRO A 223 -10.17 -7.46 15.96
CA PRO A 223 -10.56 -6.94 14.66
C PRO A 223 -11.90 -7.53 14.19
N GLU A 224 -12.77 -6.69 13.64
CA GLU A 224 -14.03 -7.09 13.03
C GLU A 224 -13.88 -7.28 11.51
N LEU A 225 -14.70 -8.18 10.98
CA LEU A 225 -14.82 -8.39 9.54
C LEU A 225 -15.99 -7.56 9.03
N VAL A 226 -15.68 -6.63 8.15
CA VAL A 226 -16.65 -5.69 7.57
C VAL A 226 -17.03 -6.15 6.17
N ASP A 227 -18.32 -6.25 5.88
CA ASP A 227 -18.84 -6.57 4.54
C ASP A 227 -18.73 -5.35 3.61
N ILE A 228 -18.30 -5.59 2.38
CA ILE A 228 -18.22 -4.59 1.31
C ILE A 228 -18.80 -5.12 0.02
N GLU A 229 -19.34 -4.22 -0.76
CA GLU A 229 -19.77 -4.49 -2.12
C GLU A 229 -18.57 -4.46 -3.07
N VAL A 230 -18.37 -5.55 -3.82
CA VAL A 230 -17.30 -5.68 -4.81
C VAL A 230 -17.90 -5.87 -6.19
N TRP A 231 -17.50 -5.00 -7.11
CA TRP A 231 -17.88 -4.97 -8.51
C TRP A 231 -16.79 -5.62 -9.37
N ASP A 232 -17.21 -6.45 -10.31
CA ASP A 232 -16.35 -6.98 -11.37
C ASP A 232 -16.58 -6.20 -12.68
N LEU A 233 -15.64 -5.30 -12.99
CA LEU A 233 -15.74 -4.35 -14.09
C LEU A 233 -15.14 -4.90 -15.39
N SER A 234 -14.80 -6.20 -15.45
CA SER A 234 -14.12 -6.80 -16.60
C SER A 234 -14.92 -6.77 -17.91
N GLN A 235 -16.25 -6.63 -17.83
CA GLN A 235 -17.12 -6.56 -19.02
C GLN A 235 -17.40 -5.11 -19.49
N ASN A 236 -17.33 -4.12 -18.60
CA ASN A 236 -17.77 -2.74 -18.87
C ASN A 236 -16.63 -1.70 -18.82
N ASP A 237 -15.39 -2.14 -18.56
CA ASP A 237 -14.14 -1.34 -18.57
C ASP A 237 -14.28 0.06 -17.94
N PHE A 238 -14.77 0.11 -16.69
CA PHE A 238 -14.98 1.33 -15.89
C PHE A 238 -15.88 2.42 -16.53
N SER A 239 -16.51 2.15 -17.68
CA SER A 239 -17.28 3.14 -18.45
C SER A 239 -18.77 3.17 -18.13
N SER A 240 -19.34 2.06 -17.64
CA SER A 240 -20.74 1.96 -17.25
C SER A 240 -20.91 1.03 -16.05
N MET A 241 -21.64 1.52 -15.04
CA MET A 241 -21.93 0.77 -13.81
C MET A 241 -23.25 -0.02 -13.88
N ASP A 242 -23.99 0.06 -14.99
CA ASP A 242 -25.30 -0.58 -15.13
C ASP A 242 -25.16 -2.10 -15.32
N GLY A 243 -25.98 -2.87 -14.59
CA GLY A 243 -26.08 -4.32 -14.72
C GLY A 243 -24.86 -5.11 -14.22
N LEU A 244 -23.99 -4.47 -13.43
CA LEU A 244 -22.78 -5.09 -12.90
C LEU A 244 -23.09 -6.26 -11.95
N LYS A 245 -22.26 -7.30 -12.01
CA LYS A 245 -22.30 -8.38 -11.04
C LYS A 245 -21.63 -7.93 -9.76
N THR A 246 -22.42 -7.77 -8.72
CA THR A 246 -21.97 -7.37 -7.39
C THR A 246 -21.82 -8.60 -6.49
N LYS A 247 -20.87 -8.56 -5.56
CA LYS A 247 -20.68 -9.60 -4.54
C LYS A 247 -20.31 -8.97 -3.21
N LEU A 248 -20.90 -9.48 -2.14
CA LEU A 248 -20.47 -9.16 -0.78
C LEU A 248 -19.24 -9.97 -0.41
N ILE A 249 -18.18 -9.27 -0.02
CA ILE A 249 -16.91 -9.85 0.46
C ILE A 249 -16.50 -9.10 1.73
N LYS A 250 -15.80 -9.75 2.65
CA LYS A 250 -15.38 -9.15 3.93
C LYS A 250 -13.97 -8.58 3.83
N TYR A 251 -13.62 -7.64 4.70
CA TYR A 251 -12.24 -7.23 4.93
C TYR A 251 -12.04 -6.80 6.40
N ILE A 252 -10.80 -6.56 6.80
CA ILE A 252 -10.46 -6.10 8.15
C ILE A 252 -9.89 -4.68 8.04
N PRO A 253 -10.69 -3.64 8.30
CA PRO A 253 -10.23 -2.25 8.16
C PRO A 253 -9.16 -1.87 9.17
N LEU A 254 -9.26 -2.37 10.41
CA LEU A 254 -8.34 -2.05 11.50
C LEU A 254 -6.86 -2.18 11.08
N LEU A 255 -6.52 -3.24 10.34
CA LEU A 255 -5.14 -3.51 9.92
C LEU A 255 -4.52 -2.37 9.11
N ILE A 256 -5.32 -1.65 8.31
CA ILE A 256 -4.81 -0.55 7.50
C ILE A 256 -4.37 0.63 8.36
N TYR A 257 -5.23 1.04 9.30
CA TYR A 257 -4.96 2.19 10.15
C TYR A 257 -3.91 1.88 11.21
N ASP A 258 -3.89 0.66 11.73
CA ASP A 258 -2.89 0.21 12.70
C ASP A 258 -1.49 0.18 12.06
N ASP A 259 -1.34 -0.48 10.90
CA ASP A 259 -0.07 -0.54 10.16
C ASP A 259 0.44 0.87 9.79
N LEU A 260 -0.45 1.74 9.30
CA LEU A 260 -0.07 3.10 8.89
C LEU A 260 0.27 3.99 10.10
N LEU A 261 -0.49 3.89 11.20
CA LEU A 261 -0.19 4.62 12.42
C LEU A 261 1.17 4.20 12.98
N GLU A 262 1.43 2.90 13.10
CA GLU A 262 2.72 2.41 13.57
C GLU A 262 3.87 2.95 12.71
N CYS A 263 3.72 2.90 11.39
CA CYS A 263 4.69 3.46 10.46
C CYS A 263 4.95 4.95 10.70
N MET A 264 3.91 5.78 10.82
CA MET A 264 4.07 7.21 11.07
C MET A 264 4.71 7.51 12.42
N LEU A 265 4.38 6.75 13.48
CA LEU A 265 4.99 6.92 14.81
C LEU A 265 6.47 6.52 14.82
N GLN A 266 6.81 5.44 14.11
CA GLN A 266 8.21 5.05 13.94
C GLN A 266 8.98 6.14 13.17
N ASN A 267 8.39 6.72 12.12
CA ASN A 267 8.99 7.79 11.36
C ASN A 267 9.21 9.07 12.19
N ILE A 268 8.22 9.49 12.98
CA ILE A 268 8.37 10.63 13.91
C ILE A 268 9.55 10.39 14.85
N LYS A 269 9.62 9.22 15.47
CA LYS A 269 10.72 8.87 16.38
C LYS A 269 12.08 8.91 15.66
N ARG A 270 12.14 8.43 14.41
CA ARG A 270 13.39 8.48 13.61
C ARG A 270 13.84 9.91 13.32
N ILE A 271 12.89 10.82 13.10
CA ILE A 271 13.17 12.25 12.94
C ILE A 271 13.73 12.83 14.25
N GLU A 272 13.06 12.57 15.39
CA GLU A 272 13.50 13.02 16.72
C GLU A 272 14.91 12.53 17.09
N ASP A 273 15.23 11.30 16.70
CA ASP A 273 16.54 10.67 16.90
C ASP A 273 17.63 11.20 15.91
N ASN A 274 17.31 12.20 15.08
CA ASN A 274 18.17 12.82 14.04
C ASN A 274 18.75 11.81 13.03
N HIS A 275 17.94 10.86 12.56
CA HIS A 275 18.37 9.98 11.47
C HIS A 275 18.40 10.73 10.13
N GLU A 276 19.60 10.87 9.54
CA GLU A 276 19.88 11.67 8.33
C GLU A 276 19.39 11.06 6.99
N ASP A 277 18.47 10.08 7.00
CA ASP A 277 18.13 9.29 5.81
C ASP A 277 16.75 9.59 5.20
N LEU A 278 16.26 10.82 5.33
CA LEU A 278 15.03 11.26 4.64
C LEU A 278 15.17 11.10 3.13
N LEU A 279 14.16 10.50 2.50
CA LEU A 279 14.09 10.33 1.06
C LEU A 279 13.87 11.68 0.37
N ASP A 280 14.73 12.01 -0.60
CA ASP A 280 14.58 13.23 -1.40
C ASP A 280 13.32 13.17 -2.29
N PRO A 281 12.35 14.09 -2.14
CA PRO A 281 11.15 14.13 -2.97
C PRO A 281 11.43 14.36 -4.47
N SER A 282 12.63 14.83 -4.85
CA SER A 282 13.02 15.02 -6.26
C SER A 282 12.78 13.78 -7.11
N PHE A 283 12.99 12.58 -6.55
CA PHE A 283 12.72 11.33 -7.26
C PHE A 283 11.31 11.29 -7.84
N LEU A 284 10.30 11.74 -7.10
CA LEU A 284 8.89 11.71 -7.53
C LEU A 284 8.61 12.69 -8.66
N LEU A 285 9.34 13.81 -8.71
CA LEU A 285 9.26 14.79 -9.78
C LEU A 285 9.97 14.28 -11.04
N ASP A 286 11.21 13.78 -10.89
CA ASP A 286 12.05 13.31 -11.99
C ASP A 286 11.41 12.10 -12.70
N SER A 287 10.80 11.21 -11.91
CA SER A 287 10.09 10.03 -12.42
C SER A 287 8.67 10.32 -12.90
N LYS A 288 8.23 11.58 -12.85
CA LYS A 288 6.89 12.05 -13.26
C LYS A 288 5.74 11.38 -12.50
N VAL A 289 6.02 10.87 -11.30
CA VAL A 289 4.99 10.42 -10.36
C VAL A 289 4.18 11.62 -9.88
N ILE A 290 4.88 12.69 -9.53
CA ILE A 290 4.28 13.99 -9.25
C ILE A 290 4.63 14.92 -10.41
N ILE A 291 3.63 15.63 -10.88
CA ILE A 291 3.77 16.66 -11.90
C ILE A 291 3.28 17.99 -11.35
N THR A 292 3.85 19.08 -11.85
CA THR A 292 3.38 20.43 -11.55
C THR A 292 2.82 21.05 -12.81
N GLN A 293 1.65 21.68 -12.70
CA GLN A 293 0.99 22.36 -13.81
C GLN A 293 0.58 23.77 -13.39
N ASN A 294 0.47 24.67 -14.37
CA ASN A 294 -0.05 26.01 -14.15
C ASN A 294 -1.52 25.94 -13.70
N SER A 295 -1.83 26.49 -12.53
CA SER A 295 -3.18 26.49 -11.95
C SER A 295 -4.21 27.13 -12.89
N LYS A 296 -3.82 28.09 -13.74
CA LYS A 296 -4.71 28.76 -14.69
C LYS A 296 -5.05 27.91 -15.92
N GLU A 297 -4.25 26.89 -16.23
CA GLU A 297 -4.43 25.99 -17.37
C GLU A 297 -5.16 24.70 -16.99
N LEU A 298 -5.37 24.50 -15.69
CA LEU A 298 -6.13 23.39 -15.14
C LEU A 298 -7.63 23.66 -15.26
N ASN A 299 -8.28 22.88 -16.11
CA ASN A 299 -9.73 22.71 -16.14
C ASN A 299 -10.08 21.26 -15.79
N SER A 300 -11.36 20.98 -15.53
CA SER A 300 -11.84 19.64 -15.16
C SER A 300 -11.41 18.58 -16.19
N THR A 301 -11.59 18.85 -17.48
CA THR A 301 -11.21 17.94 -18.57
C THR A 301 -9.72 17.60 -18.59
N ASN A 302 -8.84 18.55 -18.26
CA ASN A 302 -7.41 18.33 -18.18
C ASN A 302 -6.99 17.55 -16.94
N LEU A 303 -7.77 17.62 -15.86
CA LEU A 303 -7.50 16.89 -14.62
C LEU A 303 -7.98 15.43 -14.70
N ASP A 304 -9.07 15.18 -15.43
CA ASP A 304 -9.65 13.85 -15.64
C ASP A 304 -8.67 12.87 -16.32
N LYS A 305 -7.67 13.36 -17.05
CA LYS A 305 -6.60 12.51 -17.60
C LYS A 305 -5.73 11.83 -16.53
N TYR A 306 -5.80 12.31 -15.29
CA TYR A 306 -5.17 11.71 -14.11
C TYR A 306 -6.20 10.97 -13.22
N SER A 307 -7.32 10.56 -13.81
CA SER A 307 -8.31 9.73 -13.15
C SER A 307 -7.74 8.35 -12.77
N TRP A 308 -8.16 7.87 -11.62
CA TRP A 308 -7.86 6.52 -11.12
C TRP A 308 -8.87 5.47 -11.59
N TRP A 309 -9.88 5.87 -12.36
CA TRP A 309 -10.96 5.02 -12.88
C TRP A 309 -10.63 4.48 -14.28
N ASN A 310 -9.56 3.70 -14.37
CA ASN A 310 -9.18 3.00 -15.60
C ASN A 310 -8.50 1.66 -15.30
N SER A 311 -8.26 0.84 -16.32
CA SER A 311 -7.67 -0.50 -16.18
C SER A 311 -6.14 -0.52 -16.05
N PHE A 312 -5.48 0.64 -16.14
CA PHE A 312 -4.03 0.83 -16.14
C PHE A 312 -3.28 -0.13 -17.09
N GLU A 313 -3.70 -0.20 -18.36
CA GLU A 313 -3.11 -1.11 -19.35
C GLU A 313 -1.63 -0.84 -19.67
N GLY A 314 -1.07 0.30 -19.24
CA GLY A 314 0.33 0.67 -19.43
C GLY A 314 1.32 0.16 -18.37
N LEU A 315 0.88 -0.64 -17.38
CA LEU A 315 1.78 -1.18 -16.36
C LEU A 315 2.63 -2.34 -16.90
N GLU A 316 3.94 -2.30 -16.63
CA GLU A 316 4.91 -3.26 -17.15
C GLU A 316 5.55 -4.09 -16.02
N PHE A 317 5.16 -5.36 -15.91
CA PHE A 317 5.69 -6.26 -14.86
C PHE A 317 6.92 -7.06 -15.29
N LYS A 318 7.09 -7.30 -16.59
CA LYS A 318 8.20 -8.12 -17.11
C LYS A 318 9.58 -7.55 -16.74
N PRO A 319 9.86 -6.24 -16.94
CA PRO A 319 11.15 -5.67 -16.54
C PRO A 319 11.44 -5.80 -15.04
N ILE A 320 10.41 -5.70 -14.19
CA ILE A 320 10.55 -5.85 -12.74
C ILE A 320 10.99 -7.28 -12.39
N ILE A 321 10.31 -8.29 -12.96
CA ILE A 321 10.64 -9.70 -12.71
C ILE A 321 12.02 -10.08 -13.26
N GLU A 322 12.43 -9.52 -14.40
CA GLU A 322 13.77 -9.69 -14.95
C GLU A 322 14.83 -9.04 -14.05
N SER A 323 14.52 -7.88 -13.45
CA SER A 323 15.39 -7.23 -12.45
C SER A 323 15.60 -8.12 -11.22
N ILE A 324 14.51 -8.63 -10.63
CA ILE A 324 14.56 -9.56 -9.49
C ILE A 324 15.41 -10.80 -9.82
N SER A 325 15.21 -11.39 -11.00
CA SER A 325 15.94 -12.58 -11.44
C SER A 325 17.44 -12.32 -11.55
N ARG A 326 17.85 -11.18 -12.15
CA ARG A 326 19.27 -10.79 -12.25
C ARG A 326 19.92 -10.60 -10.89
N THR A 327 19.20 -10.04 -9.92
CA THR A 327 19.70 -9.89 -8.54
C THR A 327 19.97 -11.24 -7.87
N HIS A 328 19.21 -12.29 -8.21
CA HIS A 328 19.50 -13.64 -7.73
C HIS A 328 20.74 -14.25 -8.36
N GLU A 329 20.90 -14.10 -9.67
CA GLU A 329 22.06 -14.61 -10.41
C GLU A 329 23.36 -13.97 -9.90
N SER A 330 23.36 -12.65 -9.65
CA SER A 330 24.52 -11.94 -9.12
C SER A 330 24.93 -12.45 -7.73
N PHE A 331 23.96 -12.75 -6.86
CA PHE A 331 24.26 -13.37 -5.56
C PHE A 331 24.94 -14.73 -5.71
N ALA A 332 24.38 -15.62 -6.55
CA ALA A 332 24.93 -16.95 -6.76
C ALA A 332 26.39 -16.92 -7.26
N LEU A 333 26.73 -15.92 -8.09
CA LEU A 333 28.10 -15.72 -8.59
C LEU A 333 29.04 -15.09 -7.55
N SER A 334 28.51 -14.27 -6.63
CA SER A 334 29.29 -13.61 -5.57
C SER A 334 29.44 -14.42 -4.28
N TYR A 335 28.68 -15.51 -4.13
CA TYR A 335 28.66 -16.30 -2.91
C TYR A 335 29.94 -17.11 -2.75
N ASN A 336 30.79 -16.70 -1.81
CA ASN A 336 31.93 -17.49 -1.34
C ASN A 336 31.56 -18.17 0.00
N PRO A 337 31.46 -19.50 0.07
CA PRO A 337 31.15 -20.23 1.30
C PRO A 337 32.14 -19.93 2.45
N ASP A 338 33.39 -19.61 2.11
CA ASP A 338 34.47 -19.41 3.09
C ASP A 338 34.35 -18.09 3.88
N ASN A 339 33.51 -17.15 3.42
CA ASN A 339 33.29 -15.87 4.10
C ASN A 339 32.27 -15.93 5.26
N TYR A 340 31.67 -17.10 5.51
CA TYR A 340 30.56 -17.27 6.45
C TYR A 340 30.71 -18.49 7.38
N LEU A 341 31.92 -19.05 7.49
CA LEU A 341 32.28 -20.14 8.42
C LEU A 341 33.04 -19.63 9.63
#